data_AF-A0A2C5Z2K6-F1
#
_entry.id   AF-A0A2C5Z2K6-F1
#
_cell.length_a   1.000
_cell.length_b   1.000
_cell.length_c   1.000
_cell.angle_alpha   90.00
_cell.angle_beta   90.00
_cell.angle_gamma   90.00
#
_symmetry.space_group_name_H-M   'P 1'
#
loop_
_entity.id
_entity.type
_entity.pdbx_description
1 polymer ?
#
loop_
_entity_poly.entity_id
_entity_poly.type
_entity_poly.pdbx_seq_one_letter_code
_entity_poly.pdbx_strand_id
1 'polypeptide(L)'
;MTTPQGIHLSIQRVETDSVTIFRLNSTSDDHGEYTTLSPVLSKFAVYRASPDSQFRPYAENVTECVLSAAAYNYSGARSNGSVFEFDRVTSIDLPMGVLNSPDAKDYDDFPRRKYYFRKEDLPQLELGWLDVLTLQKYFMSGTISSEWVVGNYDNTNPGISAALVGDVDLPARFDKMAARMTDYIRSRPGSMLANGGRVESVIFVSIRWPWLIGPAAIQLASLLFTVLTIVRSRASCEAPLWKSSALAVLSCVHDKESELIQSTAKDIKEIQETAMKSVVRLD
;
A
#
# COMPACT_ATOMS: atom_id res chain seq x y z
N MET A 1 39.68 8.47 28.85
CA MET A 1 39.51 7.02 29.14
C MET A 1 39.64 6.24 27.85
N THR A 2 40.08 4.99 27.90
CA THR A 2 40.12 4.10 26.72
C THR A 2 39.22 2.92 26.98
N THR A 3 38.34 2.63 26.02
CA THR A 3 37.38 1.54 26.10
C THR A 3 38.01 0.19 25.69
N PRO A 4 37.44 -0.97 26.06
CA PRO A 4 37.94 -2.29 25.64
C PRO A 4 38.16 -2.44 24.14
N GLN A 5 37.35 -1.77 23.31
CA GLN A 5 37.54 -1.75 21.85
C GLN A 5 38.63 -0.78 21.35
N GLY A 6 39.37 -0.14 22.25
CA GLY A 6 40.47 0.77 21.92
C GLY A 6 40.04 2.20 21.59
N ILE A 7 38.77 2.56 21.81
CA ILE A 7 38.27 3.91 21.50
C ILE A 7 38.60 4.85 22.65
N HIS A 8 39.29 5.94 22.34
CA HIS A 8 39.66 6.96 23.32
C HIS A 8 38.55 8.01 23.49
N LEU A 9 38.04 8.16 24.70
CA LEU A 9 37.04 9.16 25.06
C LEU A 9 37.67 10.22 25.97
N SER A 10 37.65 11.47 25.52
CA SER A 10 38.04 12.65 26.31
C SER A 10 36.83 13.18 27.07
N ILE A 11 36.97 13.38 28.38
CA ILE A 11 35.96 13.99 29.25
C ILE A 11 36.58 15.24 29.84
N GLN A 12 35.81 16.32 29.90
CA GLN A 12 36.17 17.57 30.52
C GLN A 12 35.39 17.75 31.82
N ARG A 13 36.03 18.33 32.84
CA ARG A 13 35.39 18.71 34.09
C ARG A 13 36.12 19.90 34.70
N VAL A 14 35.34 20.90 35.09
CA VAL A 14 35.77 22.03 35.90
C VAL A 14 34.86 22.06 37.13
N GLU A 15 35.46 21.96 38.31
CA GLU A 15 34.72 21.91 39.57
C GLU A 15 33.80 23.13 39.70
N THR A 16 32.53 22.89 40.07
CA THR A 16 31.48 23.92 40.20
C THR A 16 31.12 24.71 38.94
N ASP A 17 31.67 24.37 37.78
CA ASP A 17 31.51 25.17 36.56
C ASP A 17 31.00 24.37 35.36
N SER A 18 31.60 23.22 35.04
CA SER A 18 31.22 22.43 33.87
C SER A 18 31.62 20.96 33.94
N VAL A 19 30.85 20.09 33.28
CA VAL A 19 31.15 18.66 33.14
C VAL A 19 30.60 18.07 31.85
N THR A 20 31.39 17.21 31.20
CA THR A 20 30.93 16.43 30.05
C THR A 20 29.94 15.36 30.52
N ILE A 21 28.70 15.43 30.03
CA ILE A 21 27.65 14.44 30.34
C ILE A 21 27.38 13.48 29.19
N PHE A 22 27.87 13.81 27.98
CA PHE A 22 27.80 12.95 26.81
C PHE A 22 29.06 13.11 25.97
N ARG A 23 29.65 11.98 25.56
CA ARG A 23 30.75 11.96 24.60
C ARG A 23 30.57 10.76 23.69
N LEU A 24 30.54 11.01 22.39
CA LEU A 24 30.64 9.97 21.38
C LEU A 24 31.94 10.15 20.62
N ASN A 25 32.70 9.08 20.51
CA ASN A 25 33.83 9.04 19.60
C ASN A 25 33.77 7.76 18.75
N SER A 26 34.19 7.90 17.50
CA SER A 26 34.19 6.83 16.52
C SER A 26 35.58 6.67 15.95
N THR A 27 35.96 5.41 15.74
CA THR A 27 37.18 5.01 15.06
C THR A 27 36.81 4.08 13.92
N SER A 28 37.57 4.15 12.84
CA SER A 28 37.45 3.21 11.74
C SER A 28 38.84 2.64 11.45
N ASP A 29 38.89 1.42 10.94
CA ASP A 29 40.14 0.81 10.49
C ASP A 29 40.56 1.51 9.19
N ASP A 30 41.37 2.56 9.33
CA ASP A 30 42.04 3.22 8.21
C ASP A 30 43.27 2.38 7.85
N HIS A 31 43.06 1.19 7.30
CA HIS A 31 44.16 0.39 6.77
C HIS A 31 44.67 1.05 5.50
N GLY A 32 45.91 1.55 5.56
CA GLY A 32 46.62 2.20 4.45
C GLY A 32 46.85 1.32 3.21
N GLU A 33 46.49 0.04 3.28
CA GLU A 33 46.32 -0.82 2.10
C GLU A 33 44.85 -0.79 1.64
N TYR A 34 44.57 0.08 0.68
CA TYR A 34 43.25 0.25 0.04
C TYR A 34 42.69 -1.01 -0.65
N THR A 35 43.44 -2.12 -0.64
CA THR A 35 43.13 -3.37 -1.34
C THR A 35 42.19 -4.29 -0.56
N THR A 36 42.09 -4.15 0.76
CA THR A 36 41.24 -5.02 1.60
C THR A 36 40.35 -4.22 2.54
N LEU A 37 39.16 -4.76 2.84
CA LEU A 37 38.20 -4.16 3.76
C LEU A 37 37.73 -5.19 4.80
N SER A 38 37.85 -4.84 6.08
CA SER A 38 37.23 -5.61 7.16
C SER A 38 35.69 -5.50 7.08
N PRO A 39 34.94 -6.58 7.41
CA PRO A 39 33.48 -6.49 7.58
C PRO A 39 33.09 -5.45 8.64
N VAL A 40 33.96 -5.15 9.60
CA VAL A 40 33.74 -4.09 10.60
C VAL A 40 34.08 -2.74 9.97
N LEU A 41 33.06 -1.90 9.76
CA LEU A 41 33.18 -0.61 9.07
C LEU A 41 33.54 0.52 10.05
N SER A 42 32.95 0.51 11.24
CA SER A 42 33.19 1.54 12.26
C SER A 42 32.94 1.01 13.66
N LYS A 43 33.74 1.48 14.62
CA LYS A 43 33.59 1.20 16.05
C LYS A 43 33.39 2.51 16.77
N PHE A 44 32.35 2.63 17.59
CA PHE A 44 32.08 3.85 18.34
C PHE A 44 31.72 3.54 19.78
N ALA A 45 32.06 4.47 20.65
CA ALA A 45 31.76 4.39 22.07
C ALA A 45 31.01 5.64 22.49
N VAL A 46 29.98 5.44 23.30
CA VAL A 46 29.13 6.50 23.84
C VAL A 46 29.28 6.48 25.35
N TYR A 47 29.84 7.55 25.90
CA TYR A 47 29.83 7.83 27.33
C TYR A 47 28.63 8.72 27.66
N ARG A 48 27.91 8.37 28.73
CA ARG A 48 26.82 9.15 29.31
C ARG A 48 26.98 9.23 30.82
N ALA A 49 26.65 10.39 31.38
CA ALA A 49 26.56 10.60 32.82
C ALA A 49 25.49 11.63 33.14
N SER A 50 25.08 11.71 34.40
CA SER A 50 24.22 12.78 34.91
C SER A 50 25.02 13.69 35.84
N PRO A 51 24.85 15.02 35.77
CA PRO A 51 25.55 15.94 36.64
C PRO A 51 24.77 16.16 37.95
N ASP A 52 25.46 16.22 39.09
CA ASP A 52 24.88 16.73 40.34
C ASP A 52 24.96 18.28 40.42
N SER A 53 24.54 18.86 41.55
CA SER A 53 24.58 20.31 41.77
C SER A 53 26.00 20.90 41.82
N GLN A 54 27.03 20.07 41.94
CA GLN A 54 28.45 20.46 41.95
C GLN A 54 29.17 20.05 40.66
N PHE A 55 28.43 19.67 39.61
CA PHE A 55 28.98 19.15 38.35
C PHE A 55 29.88 17.91 38.56
N ARG A 56 29.54 17.06 39.54
CA ARG A 56 30.10 15.71 39.66
C ARG A 56 29.27 14.76 38.83
N PRO A 57 29.90 13.96 37.95
CA PRO A 57 29.18 12.94 37.20
C PRO A 57 28.75 11.82 38.15
N TYR A 58 27.52 11.34 37.98
CA TYR A 58 27.01 10.11 38.57
C TYR A 58 26.24 9.32 37.50
N ALA A 59 25.95 8.05 37.78
CA ALA A 59 25.32 7.13 36.82
C ALA A 59 26.08 7.06 35.49
N GLU A 60 27.42 7.01 35.56
CA GLU A 60 28.28 6.88 34.39
C GLU A 60 28.02 5.55 33.68
N ASN A 61 27.81 5.62 32.37
CA ASN A 61 27.57 4.47 31.53
C ASN A 61 28.32 4.63 30.20
N VAL A 62 29.08 3.60 29.83
CA VAL A 62 29.79 3.52 28.56
C VAL A 62 29.18 2.39 27.74
N THR A 63 28.63 2.74 26.59
CA THR A 63 28.09 1.77 25.62
C THR A 63 28.99 1.73 24.40
N GLU A 64 29.56 0.56 24.11
CA GLU A 64 30.31 0.31 22.89
C GLU A 64 29.41 -0.29 21.81
N CYS A 65 29.63 0.12 20.57
CA CYS A 65 28.85 -0.32 19.42
C CYS A 65 29.76 -0.53 18.21
N VAL A 66 29.40 -1.49 17.37
CA VAL A 66 30.14 -1.84 16.17
C VAL A 66 29.18 -1.84 14.99
N LEU A 67 29.52 -1.08 13.95
CA LEU A 67 28.85 -1.14 12.66
C LEU A 67 29.65 -2.07 11.75
N SER A 68 29.03 -3.17 11.34
CA SER A 68 29.63 -4.15 10.44
C SER A 68 28.68 -4.58 9.33
N ALA A 69 29.24 -4.95 8.19
CA ALA A 69 28.53 -5.74 7.18
C ALA A 69 28.32 -7.16 7.73
N ALA A 70 27.11 -7.69 7.59
CA ALA A 70 26.76 -9.03 8.02
C ALA A 70 25.87 -9.71 6.97
N ALA A 71 26.06 -11.02 6.80
CA ALA A 71 25.16 -11.87 6.04
C ALA A 71 24.29 -12.69 7.00
N TYR A 72 23.06 -12.98 6.59
CA TYR A 72 22.11 -13.76 7.38
C TYR A 72 21.57 -14.90 6.55
N ASN A 73 21.51 -16.09 7.14
CA ASN A 73 20.77 -17.22 6.61
C ASN A 73 19.39 -17.28 7.25
N TYR A 74 18.37 -17.18 6.41
CA TYR A 74 16.96 -17.21 6.77
C TYR A 74 16.37 -18.57 6.41
N SER A 75 15.86 -19.31 7.38
CA SER A 75 15.29 -20.65 7.21
C SER A 75 13.91 -20.76 7.88
N GLY A 76 13.05 -21.62 7.33
CA GLY A 76 11.67 -21.79 7.81
C GLY A 76 10.82 -20.54 7.60
N ALA A 77 10.76 -20.03 6.37
CA ALA A 77 9.90 -18.90 6.05
C ALA A 77 8.43 -19.30 6.26
N ARG A 78 7.72 -18.54 7.09
CA ARG A 78 6.31 -18.71 7.40
C ARG A 78 5.55 -17.41 7.15
N SER A 79 4.33 -17.54 6.66
CA SER A 79 3.43 -16.41 6.49
C SER A 79 2.13 -16.71 7.21
N ASN A 80 1.72 -15.81 8.11
CA ASN A 80 0.41 -15.84 8.75
C ASN A 80 -0.33 -14.53 8.44
N GLY A 81 -1.10 -14.53 7.35
CA GLY A 81 -1.80 -13.34 6.87
C GLY A 81 -0.84 -12.25 6.39
N SER A 82 -0.78 -11.14 7.12
CA SER A 82 0.12 -10.00 6.83
C SER A 82 1.51 -10.14 7.44
N VAL A 83 1.70 -11.11 8.33
CA VAL A 83 2.98 -11.32 9.04
C VAL A 83 3.81 -12.33 8.27
N PHE A 84 5.00 -11.92 7.85
CA PHE A 84 6.01 -12.78 7.22
C PHE A 84 7.21 -12.88 8.16
N GLU A 85 7.49 -14.10 8.61
CA GLU A 85 8.52 -14.40 9.61
C GLU A 85 9.37 -15.59 9.17
N PHE A 86 10.52 -15.74 9.81
CA PHE A 86 11.41 -16.87 9.63
C PHE A 86 11.56 -17.61 10.95
N ASP A 87 11.47 -18.94 10.93
CA ASP A 87 11.65 -19.76 12.13
C ASP A 87 13.06 -19.65 12.70
N ARG A 88 14.07 -19.53 11.83
CA ARG A 88 15.47 -19.43 12.25
C ARG A 88 16.25 -18.46 11.36
N VAL A 89 16.83 -17.47 12.01
CA VAL A 89 17.76 -16.49 11.43
C VAL A 89 19.13 -16.70 12.06
N THR A 90 20.15 -16.95 11.25
CA THR A 90 21.52 -17.15 11.73
C THR A 90 22.46 -16.17 11.04
N SER A 91 23.31 -15.49 11.81
CA SER A 91 24.37 -14.63 11.26
C SER A 91 25.48 -15.49 10.67
N ILE A 92 26.03 -15.03 9.56
CA ILE A 92 27.15 -15.66 8.88
C ILE A 92 28.33 -14.71 8.90
N ASP A 93 29.46 -15.19 9.40
CA ASP A 93 30.70 -14.43 9.38
C ASP A 93 31.19 -14.24 7.94
N LEU A 94 31.34 -12.98 7.57
CA LEU A 94 31.88 -12.57 6.28
C LEU A 94 33.41 -12.54 6.34
N PRO A 95 34.10 -13.02 5.28
CA PRO A 95 35.55 -12.86 5.16
C PRO A 95 35.91 -11.41 4.86
N MET A 96 37.21 -11.08 4.83
CA MET A 96 37.65 -9.76 4.36
C MET A 96 37.21 -9.52 2.92
N GLY A 97 36.72 -8.31 2.65
CA GLY A 97 36.41 -7.84 1.31
C GLY A 97 37.69 -7.52 0.55
N VAL A 98 37.74 -7.92 -0.72
CA VAL A 98 38.89 -7.63 -1.60
C VAL A 98 38.46 -6.60 -2.63
N LEU A 99 39.28 -5.57 -2.83
CA LEU A 99 39.08 -4.57 -3.86
C LEU A 99 39.31 -5.22 -5.22
N ASN A 100 38.28 -5.27 -6.07
CA ASN A 100 38.50 -5.57 -7.48
C ASN A 100 38.69 -4.24 -8.22
N SER A 101 39.87 -4.04 -8.78
CA SER A 101 40.15 -2.94 -9.68
C SER A 101 40.18 -3.51 -11.10
N PRO A 102 39.09 -3.41 -11.89
CA PRO A 102 39.17 -3.77 -13.29
C PRO A 102 40.10 -2.78 -13.99
N ASP A 103 41.38 -3.15 -14.21
CA ASP A 103 42.39 -2.40 -14.99
C ASP A 103 42.15 -0.87 -15.05
N ALA A 104 42.08 -0.23 -13.88
CA ALA A 104 41.76 1.19 -13.77
C ALA A 104 42.97 2.01 -14.23
N LYS A 105 43.13 2.12 -15.55
CA LYS A 105 44.18 2.92 -16.21
C LYS A 105 43.89 4.42 -16.15
N ASP A 106 42.72 4.83 -15.66
CA ASP A 106 42.23 6.20 -15.74
C ASP A 106 41.62 6.71 -14.42
N TYR A 107 41.76 8.01 -14.15
CA TYR A 107 41.29 8.68 -12.93
C TYR A 107 39.74 8.69 -12.85
N ASP A 108 39.04 8.55 -13.97
CA ASP A 108 37.57 8.55 -13.98
C ASP A 108 36.93 7.24 -13.46
N ASP A 109 37.70 6.18 -13.19
CA ASP A 109 37.18 4.88 -12.73
C ASP A 109 37.18 4.70 -11.20
N PHE A 110 37.71 5.67 -10.44
CA PHE A 110 37.68 5.66 -8.97
C PHE A 110 36.28 5.40 -8.35
N PRO A 111 35.16 6.00 -8.82
CA PRO A 111 33.84 5.73 -8.26
C PRO A 111 33.29 4.33 -8.60
N ARG A 112 33.89 3.60 -9.54
CA ARG A 112 33.46 2.23 -9.91
C ARG A 112 34.12 1.14 -9.07
N ARG A 113 35.13 1.48 -8.28
CA ARG A 113 35.82 0.52 -7.41
C ARG A 113 34.86 -0.02 -6.36
N LYS A 114 34.90 -1.34 -6.18
CA LYS A 114 34.04 -2.06 -5.23
C LYS A 114 34.85 -3.08 -4.45
N TYR A 115 34.45 -3.27 -3.20
CA TYR A 115 34.86 -4.38 -2.37
C TYR A 115 33.91 -5.55 -2.56
N TYR A 116 34.51 -6.72 -2.71
CA TYR A 116 33.79 -7.97 -2.91
C TYR A 116 34.03 -8.89 -1.73
N PHE A 117 32.95 -9.23 -1.04
CA PHE A 117 32.97 -10.21 0.04
C PHE A 117 32.56 -11.55 -0.56
N ARG A 118 33.53 -12.45 -0.76
CA ARG A 118 33.31 -13.75 -1.39
C ARG A 118 33.51 -14.87 -0.38
N LYS A 119 32.47 -15.68 -0.20
CA LYS A 119 32.48 -16.92 0.58
C LYS A 119 31.79 -17.99 -0.26
N GLU A 120 32.26 -19.23 -0.18
CA GLU A 120 31.59 -20.37 -0.82
C GLU A 120 30.13 -20.44 -0.33
N ASP A 121 29.19 -20.75 -1.23
CA ASP A 121 27.74 -20.84 -1.01
C ASP A 121 26.99 -19.54 -0.65
N LEU A 122 27.62 -18.36 -0.75
CA LEU A 122 26.93 -17.08 -0.55
C LEU A 122 26.86 -16.22 -1.82
N PRO A 123 25.76 -15.46 -2.02
CA PRO A 123 25.72 -14.44 -3.04
C PRO A 123 26.81 -13.39 -2.75
N GLN A 124 27.44 -12.91 -3.81
CA GLN A 124 28.49 -11.90 -3.72
C GLN A 124 27.91 -10.59 -3.16
N LEU A 125 28.42 -10.15 -2.01
CA LEU A 125 28.12 -8.83 -1.46
C LEU A 125 29.14 -7.82 -2.00
N GLU A 126 28.64 -6.72 -2.56
CA GLU A 126 29.44 -5.65 -3.12
C GLU A 126 29.22 -4.35 -2.34
N LEU A 127 30.31 -3.71 -1.91
CA LEU A 127 30.26 -2.37 -1.32
C LEU A 127 31.11 -1.41 -2.17
N GLY A 128 30.58 -0.24 -2.51
CA GLY A 128 31.34 0.78 -3.23
C GLY A 128 32.50 1.30 -2.38
N TRP A 129 33.69 1.42 -2.97
CA TRP A 129 34.86 2.00 -2.30
C TRP A 129 34.56 3.41 -1.75
N LEU A 130 33.99 4.27 -2.59
CA LEU A 130 33.62 5.63 -2.20
C LEU A 130 32.50 5.64 -1.15
N ASP A 131 31.54 4.72 -1.24
CA ASP A 131 30.46 4.57 -0.26
C ASP A 131 31.05 4.21 1.13
N VAL A 132 32.00 3.28 1.19
CA VAL A 132 32.68 2.90 2.44
C VAL A 132 33.51 4.04 2.99
N LEU A 133 34.34 4.68 2.16
CA LEU A 133 35.16 5.83 2.58
C LEU A 133 34.30 6.97 3.13
N THR A 134 33.24 7.34 2.41
CA THR A 134 32.34 8.42 2.83
C THR A 134 31.64 8.08 4.13
N LEU A 135 31.21 6.81 4.29
CA LEU A 135 30.63 6.32 5.53
C LEU A 135 31.63 6.42 6.70
N GLN A 136 32.85 5.93 6.54
CA GLN A 136 33.89 6.00 7.56
C GLN A 136 34.20 7.45 7.96
N LYS A 137 34.38 8.34 6.98
CA LYS A 137 34.60 9.78 7.22
C LYS A 137 33.40 10.44 7.89
N TYR A 138 32.17 10.06 7.54
CA TYR A 138 30.96 10.57 8.18
C TYR A 138 30.90 10.19 9.67
N PHE A 139 31.19 8.94 10.02
CA PHE A 139 31.24 8.49 11.42
C PHE A 139 32.35 9.16 12.22
N MET A 140 33.47 9.51 11.59
CA MET A 140 34.57 10.27 12.23
C MET A 140 34.33 11.79 12.25
N SER A 141 33.29 12.28 11.58
CA SER A 141 33.00 13.72 11.53
C SER A 141 32.51 14.25 12.87
N GLY A 142 32.66 15.56 13.10
CA GLY A 142 32.15 16.21 14.31
C GLY A 142 30.62 16.14 14.48
N THR A 143 29.89 15.76 13.44
CA THR A 143 28.44 15.49 13.54
C THR A 143 28.16 14.25 14.37
N ILE A 144 28.94 13.18 14.19
CA ILE A 144 28.79 11.91 14.90
C ILE A 144 29.66 11.89 16.15
N SER A 145 30.95 12.20 15.99
CA SER A 145 31.92 12.30 17.08
C SER A 145 31.75 13.61 17.84
N SER A 146 30.64 13.76 18.54
CA SER A 146 30.26 14.98 19.24
C SER A 146 30.44 14.88 20.76
N GLU A 147 30.40 16.04 21.41
CA GLU A 147 30.46 16.20 22.87
C GLU A 147 29.26 17.03 23.33
N TRP A 148 28.82 16.78 24.56
CA TRP A 148 27.91 17.69 25.26
C TRP A 148 28.41 17.92 26.68
N VAL A 149 28.71 19.18 26.96
CA VAL A 149 29.16 19.67 28.26
C VAL A 149 28.05 20.51 28.87
N VAL A 150 27.67 20.21 30.10
CA VAL A 150 26.72 21.01 30.87
C VAL A 150 27.48 21.97 31.77
N GLY A 151 26.99 23.20 31.89
CA GLY A 151 27.61 24.26 32.70
C GLY A 151 27.99 25.47 31.86
N ASN A 152 29.02 26.19 32.28
CA ASN A 152 29.54 27.36 31.59
C ASN A 152 30.48 26.96 30.43
N TYR A 153 29.95 26.25 29.45
CA TYR A 153 30.71 25.77 28.30
C TYR A 153 29.97 26.02 26.99
N ASP A 154 30.68 26.52 25.98
CA ASP A 154 30.11 26.75 24.66
C ASP A 154 30.19 25.47 23.80
N ASN A 155 29.05 24.83 23.61
CA ASN A 155 28.92 23.63 22.78
C ASN A 155 28.81 24.03 21.30
N THR A 156 29.94 24.38 20.69
CA THR A 156 30.00 24.86 19.29
C THR A 156 29.59 23.83 18.24
N ASN A 157 29.72 22.53 18.53
CA ASN A 157 29.31 21.45 17.64
C ASN A 157 28.59 20.33 18.42
N PRO A 158 27.30 20.50 18.74
CA PRO A 158 26.56 19.48 19.47
C PRO A 158 26.32 18.23 18.61
N GLY A 159 26.30 18.34 17.28
CA GLY A 159 26.09 17.20 16.39
C GLY A 159 24.87 16.37 16.80
N ILE A 160 25.04 15.04 16.88
CA ILE A 160 23.98 14.12 17.33
C ILE A 160 23.80 14.04 18.84
N SER A 161 24.63 14.72 19.66
CA SER A 161 24.50 14.65 21.12
C SER A 161 23.17 15.22 21.59
N ALA A 162 22.67 16.28 20.93
CA ALA A 162 21.36 16.84 21.22
C ALA A 162 20.19 15.83 21.07
N ALA A 163 20.35 14.80 20.24
CA ALA A 163 19.33 13.76 20.04
C ALA A 163 19.54 12.52 20.93
N LEU A 164 20.74 12.33 21.48
CA LEU A 164 21.15 11.14 22.22
C LEU A 164 21.44 11.39 23.71
N VAL A 165 21.48 12.66 24.13
CA VAL A 165 21.57 13.09 25.53
C VAL A 165 20.27 12.73 26.25
N GLY A 166 20.41 12.26 27.49
CA GLY A 166 19.30 11.89 28.37
C GLY A 166 18.97 10.40 28.36
N ASP A 167 17.73 10.09 28.78
CA ASP A 167 17.22 8.73 28.93
C ASP A 167 16.75 8.16 27.57
N VAL A 168 17.72 7.91 26.70
CA VAL A 168 17.51 7.30 25.39
C VAL A 168 18.05 5.87 25.39
N ASP A 169 17.27 4.93 24.86
CA ASP A 169 17.73 3.57 24.59
C ASP A 169 18.69 3.58 23.39
N LEU A 170 19.99 3.65 23.67
CA LEU A 170 21.05 3.69 22.65
C LEU A 170 21.05 2.43 21.76
N PRO A 171 21.06 1.20 22.31
CA PRO A 171 20.93 -0.01 21.50
C PRO A 171 19.77 0.06 20.50
N ALA A 172 18.56 0.37 20.97
CA ALA A 172 17.39 0.39 20.09
C ALA A 172 17.47 1.49 19.02
N ARG A 173 18.16 2.61 19.27
CA ARG A 173 18.38 3.67 18.28
C ARG A 173 19.39 3.25 17.22
N PHE A 174 20.50 2.65 17.62
CA PHE A 174 21.50 2.15 16.67
C PHE A 174 21.00 0.94 15.87
N ASP A 175 20.18 0.07 16.47
CA ASP A 175 19.51 -1.03 15.75
C ASP A 175 18.58 -0.49 14.66
N LYS A 176 17.78 0.54 14.99
CA LYS A 176 16.93 1.21 13.99
C LYS A 176 17.76 1.89 12.90
N MET A 177 18.88 2.50 13.24
CA MET A 177 19.80 3.10 12.27
C MET A 177 20.37 2.03 11.33
N ALA A 178 20.85 0.92 11.86
CA ALA A 178 21.37 -0.21 11.09
C ALA A 178 20.29 -0.83 10.19
N ALA A 179 19.06 -0.99 10.70
CA ALA A 179 17.93 -1.47 9.91
C ALA A 179 17.62 -0.53 8.72
N ARG A 180 17.60 0.79 8.95
CA ARG A 180 17.37 1.78 7.88
C ARG A 180 18.49 1.80 6.85
N MET A 181 19.75 1.66 7.27
CA MET A 181 20.89 1.51 6.35
C MET A 181 20.74 0.23 5.51
N THR A 182 20.32 -0.86 6.14
CA THR A 182 20.07 -2.14 5.46
C THR A 182 18.94 -2.02 4.43
N ASP A 183 17.83 -1.38 4.80
CA ASP A 183 16.70 -1.13 3.89
C ASP A 183 17.11 -0.26 2.70
N TYR A 184 17.97 0.73 2.93
CA TYR A 184 18.52 1.57 1.86
C TYR A 184 19.38 0.76 0.89
N ILE A 185 20.27 -0.09 1.41
CA ILE A 185 21.10 -0.98 0.58
C ILE A 185 20.21 -1.96 -0.22
N ARG A 186 19.18 -2.51 0.41
CA ARG A 186 18.23 -3.44 -0.21
C ARG A 186 17.33 -2.80 -1.27
N SER A 187 17.09 -1.49 -1.20
CA SER A 187 16.22 -0.76 -2.15
C SER A 187 16.98 -0.13 -3.33
N ARG A 188 18.30 -0.37 -3.44
CA ARG A 188 19.14 0.14 -4.54
C ARG A 188 18.62 -0.32 -5.91
N PRO A 189 18.79 0.49 -6.98
CA PRO A 189 18.56 0.04 -8.35
C PRO A 189 19.42 -1.19 -8.66
N GLY A 190 18.80 -2.30 -9.06
CA GLY A 190 19.45 -3.61 -9.19
C GLY A 190 19.22 -4.55 -7.99
N SER A 191 18.37 -4.15 -7.03
CA SER A 191 17.90 -5.04 -5.97
C SER A 191 17.22 -6.29 -6.55
N MET A 192 17.65 -7.45 -6.08
CA MET A 192 17.00 -8.71 -6.40
C MET A 192 15.71 -8.80 -5.58
N LEU A 193 14.59 -8.56 -6.24
CA LEU A 193 13.28 -8.80 -5.64
C LEU A 193 13.09 -10.30 -5.47
N ALA A 194 12.82 -10.72 -4.24
CA ALA A 194 12.32 -12.07 -3.98
C ALA A 194 10.89 -12.14 -4.50
N ASN A 195 10.70 -12.76 -5.66
CA ASN A 195 9.37 -13.00 -6.22
C ASN A 195 8.67 -14.09 -5.39
N GLY A 196 7.75 -13.68 -4.52
CA GLY A 196 6.85 -14.57 -3.79
C GLY A 196 5.46 -14.61 -4.44
N GLY A 197 4.80 -15.77 -4.40
CA GLY A 197 3.38 -15.89 -4.74
C GLY A 197 2.50 -15.52 -3.55
N ARG A 198 1.57 -14.58 -3.72
CA ARG A 198 0.55 -14.27 -2.70
C ARG A 198 -0.76 -14.97 -3.07
N VAL A 199 -1.29 -15.78 -2.16
CA VAL A 199 -2.64 -16.32 -2.29
C VAL A 199 -3.60 -15.32 -1.66
N GLU A 200 -4.44 -14.69 -2.48
CA GLU A 200 -5.49 -13.80 -2.00
C GLU A 200 -6.85 -14.47 -2.19
N SER A 201 -7.69 -14.44 -1.13
CA SER A 201 -9.07 -14.91 -1.21
C SER A 201 -9.90 -13.87 -1.98
N VAL A 202 -10.10 -14.10 -3.28
CA VAL A 202 -11.00 -13.27 -4.09
C VAL A 202 -12.42 -13.83 -4.02
N ILE A 203 -13.39 -12.96 -3.74
CA ILE A 203 -14.81 -13.33 -3.71
C ILE A 203 -15.31 -13.41 -5.16
N PHE A 204 -15.55 -14.62 -5.65
CA PHE A 204 -16.21 -14.83 -6.94
C PHE A 204 -17.74 -14.90 -6.75
N VAL A 205 -18.46 -13.90 -7.24
CA VAL A 205 -19.93 -13.92 -7.27
C VAL A 205 -20.39 -14.55 -8.59
N SER A 206 -20.92 -15.78 -8.51
CA SER A 206 -21.56 -16.45 -9.65
C SER A 206 -23.06 -16.15 -9.64
N ILE A 207 -23.53 -15.32 -10.58
CA ILE A 207 -24.96 -15.04 -10.76
C ILE A 207 -25.59 -16.19 -11.55
N ARG A 208 -26.45 -16.98 -10.90
CA ARG A 208 -27.22 -18.05 -11.54
C ARG A 208 -28.46 -17.45 -12.20
N TRP A 209 -28.47 -17.39 -13.53
CA TRP A 209 -29.59 -16.94 -14.38
C TRP A 209 -30.81 -17.87 -14.57
N PRO A 210 -30.84 -19.17 -14.17
CA PRO A 210 -31.98 -20.05 -14.49
C PRO A 210 -33.36 -19.59 -13.98
N TRP A 211 -33.42 -18.81 -12.89
CA TRP A 211 -34.67 -18.30 -12.35
C TRP A 211 -35.37 -17.28 -13.26
N LEU A 212 -34.65 -16.65 -14.19
CA LEU A 212 -35.20 -15.69 -15.16
C LEU A 212 -35.96 -16.37 -16.32
N ILE A 213 -35.83 -17.70 -16.47
CA ILE A 213 -36.52 -18.47 -17.50
C ILE A 213 -38.03 -18.48 -17.26
N GLY A 214 -38.47 -18.58 -15.99
CA GLY A 214 -39.88 -18.63 -15.62
C GLY A 214 -40.65 -17.36 -16.04
N PRO A 215 -40.24 -16.17 -15.58
CA PRO A 215 -40.83 -14.90 -16.00
C PRO A 215 -40.79 -14.69 -17.52
N ALA A 216 -39.67 -15.02 -18.19
CA ALA A 216 -39.54 -14.90 -19.64
C ALA A 216 -40.53 -15.78 -20.41
N ALA A 217 -40.77 -17.01 -19.94
CA ALA A 217 -41.75 -17.92 -20.55
C ALA A 217 -43.19 -17.41 -20.40
N ILE A 218 -43.53 -16.85 -19.24
CA ILE A 218 -44.86 -16.26 -18.98
C ILE A 218 -45.09 -15.03 -19.88
N GLN A 219 -44.06 -14.19 -20.06
CA GLN A 219 -44.12 -13.04 -20.95
C GLN A 219 -44.41 -13.47 -22.39
N LEU A 220 -43.70 -14.49 -22.90
CA LEU A 220 -43.92 -15.02 -24.25
C LEU A 220 -45.29 -15.66 -24.42
N ALA A 221 -45.77 -16.42 -23.42
CA ALA A 221 -47.08 -17.05 -23.47
C ALA A 221 -48.22 -16.02 -23.51
N SER A 222 -48.12 -14.93 -22.75
CA SER A 222 -49.12 -13.85 -22.77
C SER A 222 -49.14 -13.12 -24.12
N LEU A 223 -47.97 -12.88 -24.71
CA LEU A 223 -47.83 -12.27 -26.04
C LEU A 223 -48.48 -13.16 -27.11
N LEU A 224 -48.21 -14.46 -27.09
CA LEU A 224 -48.86 -15.42 -28.00
C LEU A 224 -50.38 -15.47 -27.79
N PHE A 225 -50.84 -15.49 -26.54
CA PHE A 225 -52.27 -15.51 -26.23
C PHE A 225 -52.99 -14.28 -26.79
N THR A 226 -52.44 -13.08 -26.58
CA THR A 226 -53.03 -11.84 -27.12
C THR A 226 -53.08 -11.82 -28.64
N VAL A 227 -52.01 -12.24 -29.33
CA VAL A 227 -51.99 -12.35 -30.80
C VAL A 227 -53.05 -13.34 -31.29
N LEU A 228 -53.17 -14.50 -30.64
CA LEU A 228 -54.20 -15.48 -30.98
C LEU A 228 -55.61 -14.96 -30.71
N THR A 229 -55.84 -14.23 -29.63
CA THR A 229 -57.13 -13.59 -29.34
C THR A 229 -57.50 -12.56 -30.41
N ILE A 230 -56.54 -11.73 -30.85
CA ILE A 230 -56.76 -10.74 -31.92
C ILE A 230 -57.09 -11.42 -33.25
N VAL A 231 -56.30 -12.42 -33.64
CA VAL A 231 -56.51 -13.15 -34.91
C VAL A 231 -57.85 -13.90 -34.89
N ARG A 232 -58.17 -14.58 -33.78
CA ARG A 232 -59.42 -15.34 -33.66
C ARG A 232 -60.63 -14.42 -33.54
N SER A 233 -60.50 -13.27 -32.87
CA SER A 233 -61.53 -12.23 -32.82
C SER A 233 -61.77 -11.62 -34.19
N ARG A 234 -60.74 -11.46 -35.03
CA ARG A 234 -60.89 -10.97 -36.40
C ARG A 234 -61.48 -12.03 -37.34
N ALA A 235 -61.06 -13.29 -37.18
CA ALA A 235 -61.57 -14.40 -38.00
C ALA A 235 -63.01 -14.81 -37.65
N SER A 236 -63.45 -14.56 -36.41
CA SER A 236 -64.83 -14.85 -35.96
C SER A 236 -65.79 -13.67 -36.12
N CYS A 237 -65.36 -12.56 -36.75
CA CYS A 237 -66.15 -11.34 -36.92
C CYS A 237 -66.81 -11.26 -38.30
N GLU A 238 -67.80 -12.12 -38.53
CA GLU A 238 -69.04 -11.74 -39.23
C GLU A 238 -70.13 -11.30 -38.23
N ALA A 239 -69.75 -11.05 -36.97
CA ALA A 239 -70.65 -10.54 -35.93
C ALA A 239 -70.52 -9.00 -35.82
N PRO A 240 -71.56 -8.22 -36.16
CA PRO A 240 -71.51 -6.76 -36.06
C PRO A 240 -71.34 -6.34 -34.60
N LEU A 241 -70.45 -5.37 -34.38
CA LEU A 241 -70.15 -4.74 -33.09
C LEU A 241 -71.41 -4.09 -32.48
N TRP A 242 -72.22 -4.88 -31.78
CA TRP A 242 -73.49 -4.46 -31.17
C TRP A 242 -73.33 -3.59 -29.91
N LYS A 243 -72.14 -3.02 -29.66
CA LYS A 243 -71.87 -2.08 -28.56
C LYS A 243 -71.73 -0.63 -29.03
N SER A 244 -72.48 -0.25 -30.05
CA SER A 244 -72.69 1.16 -30.36
C SER A 244 -74.13 1.40 -30.75
N SER A 245 -74.69 2.47 -30.20
CA SER A 245 -75.91 3.16 -30.62
C SER A 245 -77.18 2.84 -29.82
N ALA A 246 -77.37 3.58 -28.72
CA ALA A 246 -78.67 3.81 -28.08
C ALA A 246 -79.76 4.35 -29.05
N LEU A 247 -79.38 4.74 -30.26
CA LEU A 247 -80.22 5.22 -31.35
C LEU A 247 -81.20 4.16 -31.90
N ALA A 248 -80.86 2.87 -31.81
CA ALA A 248 -81.77 1.79 -32.26
C ALA A 248 -82.99 1.60 -31.34
N VAL A 249 -82.91 2.09 -30.10
CA VAL A 249 -84.02 2.01 -29.13
C VAL A 249 -85.05 3.12 -29.34
N LEU A 250 -84.66 4.24 -29.96
CA LEU A 250 -85.53 5.41 -30.19
C LEU A 250 -86.47 5.30 -31.38
N SER A 251 -86.26 4.34 -32.29
CA SER A 251 -87.07 4.19 -33.52
C SER A 251 -88.29 3.25 -33.36
N CYS A 252 -88.61 2.81 -32.15
CA CYS A 252 -89.79 2.00 -31.88
C CYS A 252 -90.98 2.91 -31.53
N VAL A 253 -91.90 3.10 -32.48
CA VAL A 253 -93.19 3.76 -32.24
C VAL A 253 -94.17 2.72 -31.68
N HIS A 254 -94.76 3.03 -30.53
CA HIS A 254 -95.68 2.14 -29.83
C HIS A 254 -97.13 2.41 -30.26
N ASP A 255 -97.74 1.45 -30.96
CA ASP A 255 -99.14 1.49 -31.35
C ASP A 255 -100.03 0.89 -30.24
N LYS A 256 -101.03 1.65 -29.78
CA LYS A 256 -101.80 1.36 -28.56
C LYS A 256 -102.92 0.33 -28.74
N GLU A 257 -103.21 -0.14 -29.94
CA GLU A 257 -104.24 -1.17 -30.18
C GLU A 257 -103.71 -2.60 -30.31
N SER A 258 -102.39 -2.80 -30.45
CA SER A 258 -101.83 -4.09 -30.86
C SER A 258 -100.81 -4.73 -29.92
N GLU A 259 -100.56 -4.18 -28.71
CA GLU A 259 -99.57 -4.64 -27.69
C GLU A 259 -98.24 -5.23 -28.25
N LEU A 260 -97.81 -4.79 -29.44
CA LEU A 260 -96.64 -5.30 -30.15
C LEU A 260 -95.87 -4.14 -30.73
N ILE A 261 -94.57 -4.12 -30.45
CA ILE A 261 -93.64 -3.13 -30.99
C ILE A 261 -93.28 -3.58 -32.41
N GLN A 262 -93.84 -2.90 -33.42
CA GLN A 262 -93.44 -3.11 -34.81
C GLN A 262 -92.37 -2.08 -35.20
N SER A 263 -91.19 -2.57 -35.59
CA SER A 263 -90.19 -1.75 -36.27
C SER A 263 -90.45 -1.78 -37.78
N THR A 264 -90.87 -0.64 -38.35
CA THR A 264 -91.17 -0.51 -39.78
C THR A 264 -89.93 -0.47 -40.68
N ALA A 265 -88.71 -0.41 -40.13
CA ALA A 265 -87.47 -0.36 -40.91
C ALA A 265 -86.63 -1.62 -40.70
N LYS A 266 -86.30 -2.31 -41.80
CA LYS A 266 -85.55 -3.57 -41.81
C LYS A 266 -84.02 -3.36 -41.90
N ASP A 267 -83.57 -2.11 -42.11
CA ASP A 267 -82.16 -1.77 -42.24
C ASP A 267 -81.84 -0.37 -41.66
N ILE A 268 -80.72 -0.25 -40.93
CA ILE A 268 -80.25 0.97 -40.24
C ILE A 268 -79.82 2.05 -41.25
N LYS A 269 -79.32 1.66 -42.42
CA LYS A 269 -78.96 2.61 -43.49
C LYS A 269 -80.17 3.35 -44.03
N GLU A 270 -81.32 2.67 -44.10
CA GLU A 270 -82.57 3.21 -44.62
C GLU A 270 -83.16 4.26 -43.66
N ILE A 271 -83.01 4.06 -42.34
CA ILE A 271 -83.37 5.01 -41.27
C ILE A 271 -82.50 6.28 -41.34
N GLN A 272 -81.19 6.12 -41.56
CA GLN A 272 -80.28 7.26 -41.65
C GLN A 272 -80.56 8.12 -42.90
N GLU A 273 -80.91 7.51 -44.03
CA GLU A 273 -81.32 8.25 -45.23
C GLU A 273 -82.66 8.97 -45.08
N THR A 274 -83.64 8.37 -44.39
CA THR A 274 -84.94 9.03 -44.15
C THR A 274 -84.82 10.19 -43.17
N ALA A 275 -84.03 10.05 -42.10
CA ALA A 275 -83.76 11.12 -41.14
C ALA A 275 -82.98 12.29 -41.77
N MET A 276 -82.07 12.01 -42.71
CA MET A 276 -81.32 13.04 -43.43
C MET A 276 -82.18 13.79 -44.47
N LYS A 277 -83.29 13.18 -44.93
CA LYS A 277 -84.26 13.78 -45.87
C LYS A 277 -85.42 14.51 -45.18
N SER A 278 -85.71 14.22 -43.91
CA SER A 278 -86.80 14.89 -43.17
C SER A 278 -86.32 16.23 -42.59
N VAL A 279 -86.64 17.33 -43.28
CA VAL A 279 -86.56 18.68 -42.71
C VAL A 279 -87.88 18.96 -41.99
N VAL A 280 -87.87 18.92 -40.66
CA VAL A 280 -89.04 19.29 -39.86
C VAL A 280 -88.91 20.76 -39.45
N ARG A 281 -89.86 21.59 -39.91
CA ARG A 281 -90.14 22.90 -39.31
C ARG A 281 -90.94 22.66 -38.03
N LEU A 282 -90.43 23.20 -36.93
CA LEU A 282 -91.14 23.30 -35.66
C LEU A 282 -92.09 24.50 -35.75
N ASP A 283 -93.39 24.25 -35.71
CA ASP A 283 -94.41 25.24 -35.31
C ASP A 283 -94.90 24.88 -33.90
#